data_AF-A0A444R1W6-F1
#
_entry.id   AF-A0A444R1W6-F1
#
_cell.length_a   1.000
_cell.length_b   1.000
_cell.length_c   1.000
_cell.angle_alpha   90.00
_cell.angle_beta   90.00
_cell.angle_gamma   90.00
#
_symmetry.space_group_name_H-M   'P 1'
#
loop_
_entity.id
_entity.type
_entity.pdbx_description
1 polymer ?
#
loop_
_entity_poly.entity_id
_entity_poly.type
_entity_poly.pdbx_seq_one_letter_code
_entity_poly.pdbx_strand_id
1 'polypeptide(L)'
;MHSERAPFFLKLAAWGGVVFLHFPILIIAAYAFNTEDAAFSFPPQGLTLRWFSVAAQRSDILDAVTLSLKVAALATLIALVLGTLAAAA
;
A
#
# COMPACT_ATOMS: atom_id res chain seq x y z
N MET A 1 29.28 4.84 25.67
CA MET A 1 28.28 4.52 24.62
C MET A 1 26.91 4.93 25.14
N HIS A 2 26.55 6.21 25.00
CA HIS A 2 25.27 6.71 25.51
C HIS A 2 24.18 6.31 24.51
N SER A 3 23.42 5.28 24.86
CA SER A 3 22.17 4.96 24.17
C SER A 3 21.15 6.04 24.57
N GLU A 4 21.22 7.19 23.91
CA GLU A 4 20.22 8.26 23.98
C GLU A 4 18.94 7.72 23.34
N ARG A 5 18.17 6.95 24.11
CA ARG A 5 16.85 6.46 23.68
C ARG A 5 16.03 7.71 23.36
N ALA A 6 15.55 7.82 22.12
CA ALA A 6 14.67 8.92 21.71
C ALA A 6 13.60 9.14 22.78
N PRO A 7 13.40 10.39 23.24
CA PRO A 7 12.51 10.67 24.35
C PRO A 7 11.11 10.17 24.03
N PHE A 8 10.41 9.70 25.06
CA PHE A 8 9.10 9.04 24.90
C PHE A 8 8.12 9.85 24.03
N PHE A 9 8.15 11.18 24.15
CA PHE A 9 7.37 12.10 23.34
C PHE A 9 7.67 12.04 21.84
N LEU A 10 8.95 11.97 21.45
CA LEU A 10 9.35 11.85 20.05
C LEU A 10 8.88 10.52 19.44
N LYS A 11 8.96 9.43 20.21
CA LYS A 11 8.44 8.12 19.78
C LYS A 11 6.93 8.14 19.62
N LEU A 12 6.20 8.74 20.56
CA LEU A 12 4.75 8.88 20.49
C LEU A 12 4.32 9.73 19.29
N ALA A 13 5.01 10.85 19.03
CA ALA A 13 4.74 11.71 17.88
C ALA A 13 5.03 10.98 16.55
N ALA A 14 6.14 10.25 16.46
CA ALA A 14 6.48 9.45 15.27
C ALA A 14 5.42 8.36 15.00
N TRP A 15 5.05 7.58 16.01
CA TRP A 15 4.00 6.57 15.88
C TRP A 15 2.63 7.18 15.59
N GLY A 16 2.30 8.31 16.22
CA GLY A 16 1.07 9.05 15.95
C GLY A 16 0.98 9.49 14.49
N GLY A 17 2.08 10.02 13.93
CA GLY A 17 2.16 10.37 12.50
C GLY A 17 2.00 9.15 11.59
N VAL A 18 2.67 8.04 11.89
CA VAL A 18 2.52 6.79 11.12
C VAL A 18 1.07 6.31 11.15
N VAL A 19 0.45 6.21 12.32
CA VAL A 19 -0.95 5.78 12.45
C VAL A 19 -1.88 6.72 11.72
N PHE A 20 -1.69 8.03 11.85
CA PHE A 20 -2.51 9.03 11.16
C PHE A 20 -2.45 8.88 9.65
N LEU A 21 -1.26 8.68 9.07
CA LEU A 21 -1.09 8.46 7.63
C LEU A 21 -1.69 7.13 7.14
N HIS A 22 -1.65 6.08 7.97
CA HIS A 22 -2.18 4.76 7.60
C HIS A 22 -3.67 4.61 7.90
N PHE A 23 -4.24 5.41 8.79
CA PHE A 23 -5.65 5.36 9.15
C PHE A 23 -6.62 5.39 7.94
N PRO A 24 -6.50 6.31 6.96
CA PRO A 24 -7.37 6.28 5.78
C PRO A 24 -7.15 5.04 4.91
N ILE A 25 -5.92 4.53 4.85
CA ILE A 25 -5.61 3.29 4.11
C ILE A 25 -6.30 2.09 4.77
N LEU A 26 -6.31 2.03 6.11
CA LEU A 26 -7.00 0.99 6.87
C LEU A 26 -8.51 1.02 6.63
N ILE A 27 -9.10 2.21 6.52
CA ILE A 27 -10.53 2.36 6.20
C ILE A 27 -10.81 1.77 4.81
N ILE A 28 -10.03 2.14 3.79
CA ILE A 28 -10.20 1.62 2.42
C ILE A 28 -9.97 0.10 2.40
N ALA A 29 -8.98 -0.40 3.13
CA ALA A 29 -8.72 -1.83 3.25
C ALA A 29 -9.90 -2.58 3.88
N ALA A 30 -10.52 -2.03 4.92
CA ALA A 30 -11.73 -2.60 5.52
C ALA A 30 -12.91 -2.60 4.54
N TYR A 31 -13.09 -1.52 3.77
CA TYR A 31 -14.11 -1.44 2.73
C TYR A 31 -13.94 -2.47 1.60
N ALA A 32 -12.70 -2.86 1.28
CA ALA A 32 -12.45 -3.91 0.28
C ALA A 32 -13.09 -5.26 0.66
N PHE A 33 -13.39 -5.47 1.94
CA PHE A 33 -14.09 -6.65 2.44
C PHE A 33 -15.58 -6.41 2.71
N ASN A 34 -16.17 -5.27 2.34
CA ASN A 34 -17.59 -5.00 2.62
C ASN A 34 -18.53 -5.76 1.67
N THR A 35 -19.65 -6.25 2.21
CA THR A 35 -20.67 -7.03 1.48
C THR A 35 -21.55 -6.20 0.53
N GLU A 36 -21.68 -4.90 0.75
CA GLU A 36 -22.54 -4.03 -0.05
C GLU A 36 -21.84 -3.44 -1.29
N ASP A 37 -22.58 -3.36 -2.40
CA ASP A 37 -22.12 -2.73 -3.64
C ASP A 37 -22.01 -1.19 -3.52
N ALA A 38 -22.64 -0.59 -2.49
CA ALA A 38 -22.66 0.85 -2.25
C ALA A 38 -21.53 1.28 -1.29
N ALA A 39 -20.70 2.23 -1.73
CA ALA A 39 -19.56 2.78 -0.97
C ALA A 39 -19.94 3.62 0.28
N PHE A 40 -21.19 3.58 0.75
CA PHE A 40 -21.73 4.53 1.73
C PHE A 40 -22.33 3.92 3.00
N SER A 41 -22.27 2.60 3.18
CA SER A 41 -22.79 1.90 4.37
C SER A 41 -21.67 1.63 5.37
N PHE A 42 -21.55 2.52 6.36
CA PHE A 42 -20.73 2.32 7.55
C PHE A 42 -21.65 2.13 8.76
N PRO A 43 -21.57 1.03 9.54
CA PRO A 43 -20.56 -0.04 9.56
C PRO A 43 -20.77 -1.12 8.48
N PRO A 44 -19.70 -1.77 7.99
CA PRO A 44 -19.81 -2.89 7.04
C PRO A 44 -20.68 -4.00 7.64
N GLN A 45 -21.76 -4.37 6.94
CA GLN A 45 -22.75 -5.32 7.48
C GLN A 45 -22.22 -6.76 7.52
N GLY A 46 -21.17 -7.07 6.75
CA GLY A 46 -20.47 -8.35 6.76
C GLY A 46 -19.11 -8.27 6.05
N LEU A 47 -18.27 -9.30 6.25
CA LEU A 47 -16.99 -9.48 5.54
C LEU A 47 -17.18 -10.41 4.33
N THR A 48 -16.67 -10.02 3.17
CA THR A 48 -16.71 -10.81 1.93
C THR A 48 -15.39 -10.78 1.18
N LEU A 49 -15.11 -11.85 0.42
CA LEU A 49 -14.00 -11.95 -0.54
C LEU A 49 -14.48 -11.89 -2.00
N ARG A 50 -15.77 -11.65 -2.24
CA ARG A 50 -16.40 -11.62 -3.57
C ARG A 50 -15.68 -10.67 -4.52
N TRP A 51 -15.27 -9.49 -4.04
CA TRP A 51 -14.59 -8.50 -4.87
C TRP A 51 -13.20 -8.95 -5.33
N PHE A 52 -12.49 -9.71 -4.50
CA PHE A 52 -11.22 -10.32 -4.88
C PHE A 52 -11.42 -11.39 -5.94
N SER A 53 -12.46 -12.24 -5.82
CA SER A 53 -12.77 -13.24 -6.85
C SER A 53 -13.22 -12.60 -8.16
N VAL A 54 -14.03 -11.53 -8.10
CA VAL A 54 -14.45 -10.77 -9.28
C VAL A 54 -13.23 -10.12 -9.95
N ALA A 55 -12.33 -9.50 -9.17
CA ALA A 55 -11.12 -8.90 -9.71
C ALA A 55 -10.19 -9.95 -10.35
N ALA A 56 -10.05 -11.12 -9.73
CA ALA A 56 -9.22 -12.21 -10.25
C ALA A 56 -9.78 -12.86 -11.53
N GLN A 57 -11.09 -12.75 -11.79
CA GLN A 57 -11.71 -13.24 -13.02
C GLN A 57 -11.71 -12.22 -14.16
N ARG A 58 -11.37 -10.96 -13.90
CA ARG A 58 -11.32 -9.92 -14.92
C ARG A 58 -9.93 -9.85 -15.57
N SER A 59 -9.84 -10.32 -16.82
CA SER A 59 -8.64 -10.23 -17.66
C SER A 59 -8.07 -8.81 -17.69
N ASP A 60 -8.92 -7.80 -17.85
CA ASP A 60 -8.49 -6.41 -17.97
C ASP A 60 -7.72 -5.92 -16.74
N ILE A 61 -8.12 -6.37 -15.54
CA ILE A 61 -7.44 -6.04 -14.28
C ILE A 61 -6.09 -6.78 -14.22
N LEU A 62 -6.08 -8.07 -14.54
CA LEU A 62 -4.85 -8.88 -14.50
C LEU A 62 -3.82 -8.39 -15.51
N ASP A 63 -4.25 -8.03 -16.71
CA ASP A 63 -3.40 -7.49 -17.77
C ASP A 63 -2.81 -6.14 -17.35
N ALA A 64 -3.62 -5.25 -16.78
CA ALA A 64 -3.15 -3.97 -16.26
C ALA A 64 -2.12 -4.14 -15.14
N VAL A 65 -2.40 -5.00 -14.15
CA VAL A 65 -1.46 -5.28 -13.03
C VAL A 65 -0.16 -5.88 -13.55
N THR A 66 -0.25 -6.83 -14.48
CA THR A 66 0.92 -7.49 -15.07
C THR A 66 1.77 -6.50 -15.87
N LEU A 67 1.12 -5.64 -16.65
CA LEU A 67 1.81 -4.58 -17.40
C LEU A 67 2.51 -3.61 -16.44
N SER A 68 1.82 -3.12 -15.41
CA SER A 68 2.41 -2.24 -14.41
C SER A 68 3.60 -2.88 -13.72
N LEU A 69 3.53 -4.16 -13.36
CA LEU A 69 4.63 -4.89 -12.74
C LEU A 69 5.84 -5.01 -13.67
N LYS A 70 5.62 -5.35 -14.96
CA LYS A 70 6.68 -5.41 -15.97
C LYS A 70 7.38 -4.06 -16.15
N VAL A 71 6.60 -2.99 -16.26
CA VAL A 71 7.12 -1.63 -16.43
C VAL A 71 7.90 -1.19 -15.20
N ALA A 72 7.35 -1.40 -14.00
CA ALA A 72 8.00 -1.06 -12.74
C ALA A 72 9.34 -1.79 -12.59
N ALA A 73 9.37 -3.11 -12.82
CA ALA A 73 10.59 -3.90 -12.70
C ALA A 73 11.68 -3.43 -13.68
N LEU A 74 11.33 -3.21 -14.95
CA LEU A 74 12.29 -2.76 -15.96
C LEU A 74 12.81 -1.34 -15.63
N ALA A 75 11.92 -0.43 -15.23
CA ALA A 75 12.29 0.92 -14.84
C ALA A 75 13.22 0.92 -13.61
N THR A 76 12.94 0.11 -12.59
CA THR A 76 13.80 -0.03 -11.41
C THR A 76 15.16 -0.59 -11.76
N LEU A 77 15.25 -1.62 -12.62
CA LEU A 77 16.52 -2.19 -13.05
C LEU A 77 17.39 -1.16 -13.79
N ILE A 78 16.79 -0.43 -14.74
CA ILE A 78 17.50 0.62 -15.48
C ILE A 78 17.95 1.73 -14.52
N ALA A 79 17.07 2.17 -13.62
CA ALA A 79 17.39 3.18 -12.62
C ALA A 79 18.53 2.76 -11.68
N LEU A 80 18.56 1.49 -11.27
CA LEU A 80 19.65 0.94 -10.45
C LEU A 80 20.97 0.93 -11.21
N VAL A 81 20.99 0.45 -12.46
CA VAL A 81 22.22 0.42 -13.27
C VAL A 81 22.73 1.84 -13.49
N LEU A 82 21.90 2.74 -14.02
CA LEU A 82 22.30 4.11 -14.32
C LEU A 82 22.64 4.91 -13.06
N GLY A 83 21.83 4.76 -12.00
CA GLY A 83 22.07 5.42 -10.73
C GLY A 83 23.36 4.96 -10.04
N THR A 84 23.68 3.67 -10.12
CA THR A 84 24.94 3.14 -9.57
C THR A 84 26.14 3.64 -10.37
N LEU A 85 26.06 3.65 -11.71
CA LEU A 85 27.13 4.20 -12.56
C LEU A 85 27.35 5.69 -12.29
N ALA A 86 26.27 6.47 -12.16
CA ALA A 86 26.36 7.89 -11.85
C ALA A 86 26.93 8.16 -10.45
N ALA A 87 26.66 7.30 -9.47
CA ALA A 87 27.23 7.41 -8.13
C ALA A 87 28.73 7.05 -8.08
N ALA A 88 29.22 6.27 -9.05
CA ALA A 88 30.61 5.80 -9.11
C ALA A 88 31.53 6.63 -10.03
N ALA A 89 30.96 7.52 -10.86
CA ALA A 89 31.69 8.44 -11.75
C ALA A 89 32.06 9.74 -11.03
#